data_AF-A0A3N5JWP3-F1
#
_entry.id   AF-A0A3N5JWP3-F1
#
_cell.length_a   1.000
_cell.length_b   1.000
_cell.length_c   1.000
_cell.angle_alpha   90.00
_cell.angle_beta   90.00
_cell.angle_gamma   90.00
#
_symmetry.space_group_name_H-M   'P 1'
#
loop_
_entity.id
_entity.type
_entity.pdbx_description
1 polymer ?
#
loop_
_entity_poly.entity_id
_entity_poly.type
_entity_poly.pdbx_seq_one_letter_code
_entity_poly.pdbx_strand_id
1 'polypeptide(L)'
;MVHSNKYRVTTISENGARDVVYMSEEDLQKMRAKRLQKIRKEELGLTQKLLAEAIGVKLRTLQDWEIGRSPMPKPVEILMELMREMPEVKEKLLKASQ
;
A
#
# COMPACT_ATOMS: atom_id res chain seq x y z
N MET A 1 -9.96 -8.67 -30.36
CA MET A 1 -10.43 -7.61 -29.43
C MET A 1 -9.94 -7.95 -28.03
N VAL A 2 -8.85 -7.33 -27.59
CA VAL A 2 -8.40 -7.48 -26.20
C VAL A 2 -9.34 -6.62 -25.36
N HIS A 3 -10.21 -7.25 -24.58
CA HIS A 3 -11.04 -6.53 -23.64
C HIS A 3 -10.12 -5.94 -22.59
N SER A 4 -9.73 -4.68 -22.76
CA SER A 4 -8.98 -3.94 -21.76
C SER A 4 -9.86 -3.88 -20.51
N ASN A 5 -9.57 -4.72 -19.54
CA ASN A 5 -10.39 -4.88 -18.34
C ASN A 5 -10.25 -3.58 -17.54
N LYS A 6 -11.23 -2.68 -17.67
CA LYS A 6 -11.21 -1.39 -16.99
C LYS A 6 -11.74 -1.58 -15.58
N TYR A 7 -10.90 -1.34 -14.59
CA TYR A 7 -11.29 -1.40 -13.19
C TYR A 7 -12.12 -0.16 -12.86
N ARG A 8 -13.32 -0.39 -12.31
CA ARG A 8 -14.18 0.67 -11.78
C ARG A 8 -13.71 1.02 -10.37
N VAL A 9 -13.18 2.22 -10.19
CA VAL A 9 -12.72 2.73 -8.89
C VAL A 9 -13.58 3.92 -8.49
N THR A 10 -14.01 3.94 -7.23
CA THR A 10 -14.70 5.11 -6.66
C THR A 10 -13.67 5.95 -5.94
N THR A 11 -13.45 7.17 -6.41
CA THR A 11 -12.56 8.16 -5.80
C THR A 11 -13.40 9.23 -5.09
N ILE A 12 -12.82 9.83 -4.06
CA ILE A 12 -13.43 10.99 -3.38
C ILE A 12 -12.70 12.23 -3.89
N SER A 13 -13.44 13.12 -4.54
CA SER A 13 -12.92 14.40 -5.02
C SER A 13 -12.74 15.41 -3.89
N GLU A 14 -12.00 16.48 -4.14
CA GLU A 14 -11.67 17.51 -3.12
C GLU A 14 -12.92 18.13 -2.48
N ASN A 15 -14.02 18.22 -3.22
CA ASN A 15 -15.32 18.71 -2.74
C ASN A 15 -16.16 17.65 -1.99
N GLY A 16 -15.60 16.46 -1.73
CA GLY A 16 -16.28 15.34 -1.07
C GLY A 16 -17.22 14.53 -1.97
N ALA A 17 -17.34 14.87 -3.26
CA ALA A 17 -18.12 14.10 -4.21
C ALA A 17 -17.47 12.75 -4.50
N ARG A 18 -18.28 11.72 -4.73
CA ARG A 18 -17.81 10.40 -5.18
C ARG A 18 -17.80 10.36 -6.70
N ASP A 19 -16.62 10.21 -7.28
CA ASP A 19 -16.45 10.04 -8.71
C ASP A 19 -16.12 8.60 -9.06
N VAL A 20 -16.64 8.13 -10.19
CA VAL A 20 -16.34 6.81 -10.73
C VAL A 20 -15.33 6.97 -11.85
N VAL A 21 -14.11 6.50 -11.60
CA VAL A 21 -13.03 6.51 -12.58
C VAL A 21 -12.80 5.09 -13.08
N TYR A 22 -12.72 4.94 -14.40
CA TYR A 22 -12.29 3.71 -15.03
C TYR A 22 -10.80 3.80 -15.33
N MET A 23 -10.03 2.86 -14.80
CA MET A 23 -8.58 2.84 -14.95
C MET A 23 -8.09 1.48 -15.45
N SER A 24 -6.96 1.51 -16.17
CA SER A 24 -6.26 0.29 -16.55
C SER A 24 -5.71 -0.41 -15.30
N GLU A 25 -5.40 -1.70 -15.42
CA GLU A 25 -4.74 -2.44 -14.34
C GLU A 25 -3.41 -1.78 -13.92
N GLU A 26 -2.65 -1.31 -14.91
CA GLU A 26 -1.37 -0.67 -14.71
C GLU A 26 -1.50 0.65 -13.93
N ASP A 27 -2.49 1.48 -14.28
CA ASP A 27 -2.73 2.75 -13.58
C ASP A 27 -3.22 2.52 -12.15
N LEU A 28 -4.11 1.53 -11.96
CA LEU A 28 -4.57 1.10 -10.64
C LEU A 28 -3.39 0.64 -9.78
N GLN A 29 -2.47 -0.13 -10.37
CA GLN A 29 -1.31 -0.64 -9.68
C GLN A 29 -0.32 0.47 -9.30
N LYS A 30 -0.08 1.44 -10.19
CA LYS A 30 0.73 2.64 -9.90
C LYS A 30 0.10 3.48 -8.79
N MET A 31 -1.22 3.62 -8.77
CA MET A 31 -1.93 4.36 -7.71
C MET A 31 -1.79 3.65 -6.36
N ARG A 32 -1.97 2.33 -6.31
CA ARG A 32 -1.75 1.53 -5.08
C ARG A 32 -0.31 1.63 -4.58
N ALA A 33 0.66 1.57 -5.48
CA ALA A 33 2.07 1.71 -5.15
C ALA A 33 2.40 3.08 -4.52
N LYS A 34 1.85 4.16 -5.08
CA LYS A 34 1.96 5.51 -4.49
C LYS A 34 1.30 5.60 -3.11
N ARG A 35 0.11 5.01 -2.94
CA ARG A 35 -0.58 4.97 -1.64
C ARG A 35 0.25 4.24 -0.59
N LEU A 36 0.85 3.10 -0.95
CA LEU A 36 1.75 2.35 -0.07
C LEU A 36 2.95 3.20 0.39
N GLN A 37 3.62 3.89 -0.54
CA GLN A 37 4.73 4.78 -0.20
C GLN A 37 4.31 5.90 0.75
N LYS A 38 3.14 6.49 0.52
CA LYS A 38 2.58 7.55 1.38
C LYS A 38 2.35 7.04 2.80
N ILE A 39 1.63 5.93 2.94
CA ILE A 39 1.34 5.32 4.25
C ILE A 39 2.65 5.02 4.99
N ARG A 40 3.62 4.38 4.33
CA ARG A 40 4.90 4.06 4.98
C ARG A 40 5.64 5.31 5.47
N LYS A 41 5.76 6.34 4.63
CA LYS A 41 6.56 7.54 4.92
C LYS A 41 5.87 8.48 5.89
N GLU A 42 4.62 8.82 5.62
CA GLU A 42 3.89 9.90 6.30
C GLU A 42 3.10 9.39 7.50
N GLU A 43 2.47 8.22 7.40
CA GLU A 43 1.58 7.71 8.45
C GLU A 43 2.35 6.82 9.45
N LEU A 44 3.27 5.99 8.96
CA LEU A 44 4.04 5.07 9.82
C LEU A 44 5.43 5.61 10.19
N GLY A 45 6.00 6.52 9.40
CA GLY A 45 7.33 7.08 9.62
C GLY A 45 8.48 6.09 9.47
N LEU A 46 8.32 5.06 8.62
CA LEU A 46 9.27 3.95 8.50
C LEU A 46 10.12 4.03 7.23
N THR A 47 11.37 3.56 7.33
CA THR A 47 12.18 3.27 6.15
C THR A 47 11.66 2.01 5.45
N GLN A 48 12.02 1.79 4.17
CA GLN A 48 11.67 0.54 3.48
C GLN A 48 12.24 -0.68 4.22
N LYS A 49 13.47 -0.57 4.74
CA LYS A 49 14.12 -1.64 5.50
C LYS A 49 13.32 -2.01 6.75
N LEU A 50 12.99 -1.01 7.58
CA LEU A 50 12.23 -1.23 8.82
C LEU A 50 10.85 -1.81 8.57
N LEU A 51 10.12 -1.32 7.55
CA LEU A 51 8.83 -1.88 7.21
C LEU A 51 8.95 -3.33 6.74
N ALA A 52 9.91 -3.62 5.85
CA ALA A 52 10.11 -4.97 5.32
C ALA A 52 10.45 -5.97 6.42
N GLU A 53 11.33 -5.59 7.35
CA GLU A 53 11.70 -6.38 8.52
C GLU A 53 10.48 -6.61 9.44
N ALA A 54 9.72 -5.55 9.76
CA ALA A 54 8.56 -5.62 10.64
C ALA A 54 7.43 -6.52 10.11
N ILE A 55 7.21 -6.54 8.78
CA ILE A 55 6.16 -7.38 8.16
C ILE A 55 6.69 -8.73 7.64
N GLY A 56 7.97 -9.04 7.86
CA GLY A 56 8.57 -10.33 7.52
C GLY A 56 8.75 -10.59 6.03
N VAL A 57 9.06 -9.57 5.23
CA VAL A 57 9.32 -9.70 3.78
C VAL A 57 10.71 -9.23 3.40
N LYS A 58 11.21 -9.68 2.24
CA LYS A 58 12.48 -9.17 1.70
C LYS A 58 12.33 -7.69 1.32
N LEU A 59 13.36 -6.88 1.56
CA LEU A 59 13.39 -5.48 1.13
C LEU A 59 13.02 -5.32 -0.35
N ARG A 60 13.54 -6.19 -1.21
CA ARG A 60 13.23 -6.17 -2.64
C ARG A 60 11.74 -6.40 -2.94
N THR A 61 11.07 -7.25 -2.19
CA THR A 61 9.62 -7.48 -2.33
C THR A 61 8.85 -6.20 -2.04
N LEU A 62 9.19 -5.49 -0.96
CA LEU A 62 8.58 -4.20 -0.66
C LEU A 62 8.87 -3.15 -1.76
N GLN A 63 10.11 -3.10 -2.27
CA GLN A 63 10.46 -2.19 -3.36
C GLN A 63 9.65 -2.48 -4.64
N ASP A 64 9.47 -3.76 -4.99
CA ASP A 64 8.66 -4.16 -6.14
C ASP A 64 7.19 -3.76 -5.97
N TRP A 65 6.65 -3.77 -4.75
CA TRP A 65 5.32 -3.25 -4.44
C TRP A 65 5.25 -1.73 -4.58
N GLU A 66 6.24 -1.00 -4.04
CA GLU A 66 6.27 0.46 -4.05
C GLU A 66 6.50 1.06 -5.44
N ILE A 67 7.11 0.33 -6.38
CA ILE A 67 7.24 0.77 -7.79
C ILE A 67 6.12 0.24 -8.68
N GLY A 68 5.19 -0.56 -8.14
CA GLY A 68 4.07 -1.13 -8.88
C GLY A 68 4.43 -2.31 -9.78
N ARG A 69 5.60 -2.94 -9.61
CA ARG A 69 6.00 -4.14 -10.35
C ARG A 69 5.17 -5.36 -9.95
N SER A 70 4.73 -5.43 -8.70
CA SER A 70 3.81 -6.46 -8.21
C SER A 70 2.83 -5.90 -7.17
N PRO A 71 1.62 -6.46 -7.04
CA PRO A 71 0.65 -6.03 -6.04
C PRO A 71 1.05 -6.46 -4.64
N MET A 72 0.81 -5.58 -3.67
CA MET A 72 0.88 -5.92 -2.25
C MET A 72 -0.29 -6.85 -1.89
N PRO A 73 -0.05 -7.97 -1.18
CA PRO A 73 -1.12 -8.86 -0.73
C PRO A 73 -2.08 -8.19 0.25
N LYS A 74 -3.37 -8.56 0.19
CA LYS A 74 -4.41 -7.99 1.08
C LYS A 74 -4.12 -8.15 2.58
N PRO A 75 -3.59 -9.28 3.08
CA PRO A 75 -3.23 -9.39 4.50
C PRO A 75 -2.19 -8.36 4.96
N VAL A 76 -1.25 -7.99 4.09
CA VAL A 76 -0.25 -6.96 4.39
C VAL A 76 -0.89 -5.57 4.43
N GLU A 77 -1.86 -5.30 3.54
CA GLU A 77 -2.64 -4.05 3.60
C GLU A 77 -3.35 -3.90 4.95
N ILE A 78 -4.04 -4.96 5.40
CA ILE A 78 -4.74 -4.97 6.70
C ILE A 78 -3.75 -4.76 7.84
N LEU A 79 -2.59 -5.43 7.79
CA LEU A 79 -1.56 -5.26 8.81
C LEU A 79 -1.05 -3.81 8.89
N MET A 80 -0.85 -3.16 7.74
CA MET A 80 -0.44 -1.76 7.70
C MET A 80 -1.53 -0.81 8.21
N GLU A 81 -2.80 -1.11 7.95
CA GLU A 81 -3.95 -0.39 8.53
C GLU A 81 -3.94 -0.52 10.06
N LEU A 82 -3.73 -1.73 10.59
CA LEU A 82 -3.61 -1.97 12.03
C LEU A 82 -2.41 -1.23 12.65
N MET A 83 -1.25 -1.22 11.99
CA MET A 83 -0.07 -0.47 12.46
C MET A 83 -0.32 1.04 12.58
N ARG A 84 -1.23 1.59 11.75
CA ARG A 84 -1.60 3.00 11.78
C ARG A 84 -2.63 3.30 12.87
N GLU A 85 -3.63 2.44 13.01
CA GLU A 85 -4.75 2.65 13.94
C GLU A 85 -4.38 2.27 15.38
N MET A 86 -3.43 1.34 15.55
CA MET A 86 -3.01 0.78 16.82
C MET A 86 -1.47 0.85 16.93
N PRO A 87 -0.90 1.96 17.47
CA PRO A 87 0.54 2.17 17.58
C PRO A 87 1.29 1.02 18.30
N GLU A 88 0.64 0.35 19.24
CA GLU A 88 1.17 -0.81 19.96
C GLU A 88 1.46 -2.00 19.04
N VAL A 89 0.71 -2.17 17.94
CA VAL A 89 0.96 -3.21 16.92
C VAL A 89 2.24 -2.87 16.18
N LYS A 90 2.40 -1.61 15.75
CA LYS A 90 3.63 -1.14 15.10
C LYS A 90 4.84 -1.36 15.99
N GLU A 91 4.77 -0.95 17.25
CA GLU A 91 5.86 -1.12 18.21
C GLU A 91 6.21 -2.59 18.44
N LYS A 92 5.21 -3.46 18.58
CA LYS A 92 5.42 -4.90 18.78
C LYS A 92 6.14 -5.53 17.58
N LEU A 93 5.72 -5.19 16.36
CA LEU A 93 6.35 -5.70 15.14
C LEU A 93 7.79 -5.20 14.99
N LEU A 94 8.05 -3.92 15.27
CA LEU A 94 9.41 -3.36 15.20
C LEU A 94 10.36 -3.97 16.23
N LYS A 95 9.87 -4.29 17.43
CA LYS A 95 10.65 -4.98 18.47
C LYS A 95 10.93 -6.45 18.11
N ALA A 96 9.97 -7.13 17.46
CA ALA A 96 10.14 -8.52 17.04
C ALA A 96 11.12 -8.69 15.87
N SER A 97 11.41 -7.60 15.15
CA SER A 97 12.33 -7.59 14.01
C SER A 97 13.77 -7.17 14.34
N GLN A 98 14.07 -6.86 15.60
CA GLN A 98 15.42 -6.55 16.13
C GLN A 98 16.04 -7.80 16.75
#